data_AF-A0A3C1S402-F1
#
_entry.id   AF-A0A3C1S402-F1
#
_cell.length_a   1.000
_cell.length_b   1.000
_cell.length_c   1.000
_cell.angle_alpha   90.00
_cell.angle_beta   90.00
_cell.angle_gamma   90.00
#
_symmetry.space_group_name_H-M   'P 1'
#
loop_
_entity.id
_entity.type
_entity.pdbx_description
1 polymer ?
#
loop_
_entity_poly.entity_id
_entity_poly.type
_entity_poly.pdbx_seq_one_letter_code
_entity_poly.pdbx_strand_id
1 'polypeptide(L)'
;MSFDKILDKYRKISFSEGDKGHRFERLMQAYLLTDPLYKHKFKKVWLWNEFPGRNDLGGSDTGIDLVALTIEGDYWAIQCKCFQESSGIDKPAVDSFLATSGREESTVTTESPQDVNLTG
;
A
#
# COMPACT_ATOMS: atom_id res chain seq x y z
N MET A 1 -18.87 17.47 -8.86
CA MET A 1 -17.80 17.05 -9.78
C MET A 1 -17.81 15.53 -9.83
N SER A 2 -17.68 14.90 -11.00
CA SER A 2 -17.50 13.44 -11.10
C SER A 2 -16.02 13.07 -10.90
N PHE A 3 -15.77 11.82 -10.52
CA PHE A 3 -14.42 11.26 -10.37
C PHE A 3 -13.59 11.41 -11.64
N ASP A 4 -14.20 11.20 -12.82
CA ASP A 4 -13.53 11.33 -14.11
C ASP A 4 -13.00 12.75 -14.37
N LYS A 5 -13.76 13.78 -13.96
CA LYS A 5 -13.30 15.18 -14.08
C LYS A 5 -12.12 15.48 -13.15
N ILE A 6 -12.01 14.78 -12.03
CA ILE A 6 -10.87 14.88 -11.12
C ILE A 6 -9.65 14.24 -11.77
N LEU A 7 -9.79 13.02 -12.33
CA LEU A 7 -8.72 12.33 -13.06
C LEU A 7 -8.20 13.17 -14.24
N ASP A 8 -9.10 13.71 -15.07
CA ASP A 8 -8.75 14.56 -16.20
C ASP A 8 -7.97 15.81 -15.78
N LYS A 9 -8.34 16.41 -14.64
CA LYS A 9 -7.64 17.57 -14.09
C LYS A 9 -6.21 17.20 -13.65
N TYR A 10 -6.03 16.05 -13.00
CA TYR A 10 -4.69 15.57 -12.62
C TYR A 10 -3.82 15.21 -13.83
N ARG A 11 -4.42 14.70 -14.91
CA ARG A 11 -3.69 14.43 -16.17
C ARG A 11 -3.20 15.72 -16.85
N LYS A 12 -4.01 16.78 -16.85
CA LYS A 12 -3.73 18.05 -17.57
C LYS A 12 -2.84 19.03 -16.80
N ILE A 13 -2.88 19.04 -15.47
CA ILE A 13 -2.07 19.94 -14.64
C ILE A 13 -0.77 19.20 -14.27
N SER A 14 0.25 19.33 -15.11
CA SER A 14 1.52 18.61 -14.94
C SER A 14 2.70 19.56 -14.96
N PHE A 15 3.39 19.68 -13.82
CA PHE A 15 4.70 20.33 -13.73
C PHE A 15 5.85 19.30 -13.67
N SER A 16 5.60 18.04 -13.24
CA SER A 16 6.54 16.90 -13.33
C SER A 16 5.81 15.54 -13.21
N GLU A 17 6.40 14.44 -13.69
CA GLU A 17 5.83 13.07 -13.54
C GLU A 17 5.79 12.61 -12.07
N GLY A 18 6.75 13.03 -11.24
CA GLY A 18 6.78 12.71 -9.81
C GLY A 18 5.64 13.36 -9.02
N ASP A 19 5.29 14.61 -9.33
CA ASP A 19 4.15 15.29 -8.71
C ASP A 19 2.81 14.64 -9.07
N LYS A 20 2.71 14.04 -10.27
CA LYS A 20 1.52 13.27 -10.67
C LYS A 20 1.37 12.01 -9.84
N GLY A 21 2.46 11.26 -9.65
CA GLY A 21 2.48 10.04 -8.84
C GLY A 21 1.97 10.31 -7.42
N HIS A 22 2.62 11.24 -6.71
CA HIS A 22 2.27 11.59 -5.32
C HIS A 22 0.83 12.08 -5.15
N ARG A 23 0.33 12.85 -6.13
CA ARG A 23 -1.06 13.32 -6.14
C ARG A 23 -2.05 12.17 -6.35
N PHE A 24 -1.71 11.22 -7.21
CA PHE A 24 -2.51 10.04 -7.44
C PHE A 24 -2.53 9.12 -6.23
N GLU A 25 -1.41 8.91 -5.56
CA GLU A 25 -1.32 8.14 -4.31
C GLU A 25 -2.26 8.70 -3.23
N ARG A 26 -2.27 10.02 -3.03
CA ARG A 26 -3.20 10.68 -2.11
C ARG A 26 -4.67 10.53 -2.50
N LEU A 27 -4.97 10.59 -3.80
CA LEU A 27 -6.31 10.33 -4.29
C LEU A 27 -6.74 8.90 -3.95
N MET A 28 -5.86 7.92 -4.18
CA MET A 28 -6.13 6.51 -3.91
C MET A 28 -6.27 6.23 -2.41
N GLN A 29 -5.46 6.86 -1.54
CA GLN A 29 -5.63 6.79 -0.09
C GLN A 29 -7.04 7.22 0.33
N ALA A 30 -7.51 8.37 -0.16
CA ALA A 30 -8.85 8.86 0.14
C ALA A 30 -9.94 7.96 -0.45
N TYR A 31 -9.75 7.48 -1.68
CA TYR A 31 -10.68 6.58 -2.36
C TYR A 31 -10.87 5.27 -1.57
N LEU A 32 -9.78 4.61 -1.16
CA LEU A 32 -9.84 3.34 -0.42
C LEU A 32 -10.56 3.47 0.94
N LEU A 33 -10.53 4.65 1.56
CA LEU A 33 -11.22 4.92 2.82
C LEU A 33 -12.68 5.35 2.64
N THR A 34 -13.11 5.72 1.43
CA THR A 34 -14.44 6.31 1.19
C THR A 34 -15.33 5.48 0.29
N ASP A 35 -14.77 4.70 -0.63
CA ASP A 35 -15.53 3.87 -1.56
C ASP A 35 -16.27 2.74 -0.82
N PRO A 36 -17.58 2.53 -1.07
CA PRO A 36 -18.37 1.49 -0.40
C PRO A 36 -17.78 0.07 -0.50
N LEU A 37 -17.03 -0.23 -1.57
CA LEU A 37 -16.39 -1.53 -1.76
C LEU A 37 -15.26 -1.79 -0.76
N TYR A 38 -14.56 -0.74 -0.33
CA TYR A 38 -13.32 -0.83 0.47
C TYR A 38 -13.43 -0.23 1.87
N LYS A 39 -14.35 0.72 2.08
CA LYS A 39 -14.54 1.43 3.36
C LYS A 39 -14.80 0.49 4.54
N HIS A 40 -15.42 -0.65 4.29
CA HIS A 40 -15.68 -1.66 5.33
C HIS A 40 -14.54 -2.66 5.51
N LYS A 41 -13.54 -2.66 4.63
CA LYS A 41 -12.38 -3.56 4.69
C LYS A 41 -11.20 -2.93 5.41
N PHE A 42 -11.01 -1.61 5.30
CA PHE A 42 -9.83 -0.94 5.83
C PHE A 42 -10.14 -0.07 7.05
N LYS A 43 -9.32 -0.23 8.08
CA LYS A 43 -9.31 0.61 9.27
C LYS A 43 -8.51 1.89 9.05
N LYS A 44 -7.38 1.79 8.34
CA LYS A 44 -6.49 2.91 8.06
C LYS A 44 -5.68 2.64 6.79
N VAL A 45 -5.38 3.70 6.04
CA VAL A 45 -4.52 3.67 4.86
C VAL A 45 -3.47 4.77 5.01
N TRP A 46 -2.19 4.43 4.82
CA TRP A 46 -1.06 5.35 4.87
C TRP A 46 -0.40 5.45 3.49
N LEU A 47 0.17 6.63 3.19
CA LEU A 47 1.26 6.70 2.22
C LEU A 47 2.46 5.91 2.74
N TRP A 48 3.24 5.28 1.86
CA TRP A 48 4.41 4.50 2.26
C TRP A 48 5.35 5.29 3.17
N ASN A 49 5.61 6.56 2.82
CA ASN A 49 6.46 7.47 3.61
C ASN A 49 5.87 7.86 4.98
N GLU A 50 4.59 7.60 5.22
CA GLU A 50 3.90 7.87 6.48
C GLU A 50 3.64 6.59 7.29
N PHE A 51 3.97 5.42 6.74
CA PHE A 51 3.73 4.14 7.38
C PHE A 51 4.73 3.93 8.54
N PRO A 52 4.26 3.71 9.78
CA PRO A 52 5.15 3.60 10.95
C PRO A 52 6.11 2.41 10.87
N GLY A 53 5.70 1.29 10.26
CA GLY A 53 6.53 0.10 10.10
C GLY A 53 7.47 0.14 8.88
N ARG A 54 7.63 1.29 8.21
CA ARG A 54 8.47 1.41 7.00
C ARG A 54 9.92 0.99 7.25
N ASN A 55 10.46 1.31 8.42
CA ASN A 55 11.85 0.99 8.76
C ASN A 55 12.05 -0.51 8.99
N ASP A 56 11.05 -1.18 9.55
CA ASP A 56 11.08 -2.62 9.83
C ASP A 56 11.00 -3.44 8.53
N LEU A 57 10.35 -2.88 7.50
CA LEU A 57 10.22 -3.46 6.16
C LEU A 57 11.36 -3.09 5.20
N GLY A 58 12.47 -2.55 5.72
CA GLY A 58 13.70 -2.33 4.95
C GLY A 58 13.91 -0.92 4.38
N GLY A 59 13.01 0.04 4.67
CA GLY A 59 13.20 1.50 4.52
C GLY A 59 13.53 2.05 3.12
N SER A 60 13.68 1.18 2.12
CA SER A 60 14.11 1.48 0.75
C SER A 60 12.92 1.51 -0.21
N ASP A 61 13.18 1.88 -1.48
CA ASP A 61 12.17 1.92 -2.53
C ASP A 61 11.73 0.49 -2.92
N THR A 62 10.68 0.01 -2.25
CA THR A 62 10.09 -1.31 -2.42
C THR A 62 9.07 -1.34 -3.57
N GLY A 63 8.77 -0.18 -4.17
CA GLY A 63 7.63 0.00 -5.08
C GLY A 63 6.28 -0.07 -4.37
N ILE A 64 6.24 0.02 -3.04
CA ILE A 64 4.99 0.15 -2.28
C ILE A 64 4.65 1.64 -2.20
N ASP A 65 3.44 2.00 -2.63
CA ASP A 65 2.98 3.38 -2.60
C ASP A 65 2.09 3.66 -1.38
N LEU A 66 1.22 2.69 -1.04
CA LEU A 66 0.32 2.75 0.11
C LEU A 66 0.38 1.47 0.93
N VAL A 67 0.08 1.59 2.23
CA VAL A 67 -0.16 0.44 3.12
C VAL A 67 -1.55 0.59 3.72
N ALA A 68 -2.37 -0.45 3.67
CA ALA A 68 -3.68 -0.49 4.32
C ALA A 68 -3.70 -1.49 5.46
N LEU A 69 -4.23 -1.09 6.61
CA LEU A 69 -4.57 -1.98 7.73
C LEU A 69 -6.03 -2.40 7.58
N THR A 70 -6.29 -3.69 7.47
CA THR A 70 -7.64 -4.23 7.40
C THR A 70 -8.33 -4.16 8.76
N ILE A 71 -9.65 -4.31 8.77
CA ILE A 71 -10.43 -4.47 10.02
C ILE A 71 -10.09 -5.78 10.75
N GLU A 72 -9.56 -6.77 10.03
CA GLU A 72 -9.16 -8.09 10.55
C GLU A 72 -7.75 -8.06 11.17
N GLY A 73 -6.98 -6.99 10.94
CA GLY A 73 -5.64 -6.79 11.52
C GLY A 73 -4.48 -7.00 10.55
N ASP A 74 -4.77 -7.33 9.29
CA ASP A 74 -3.74 -7.59 8.27
C ASP A 74 -3.22 -6.30 7.62
N TYR A 75 -2.00 -6.37 7.09
CA TYR A 75 -1.41 -5.31 6.30
C TYR A 75 -1.42 -5.66 4.81
N TRP A 76 -1.96 -4.76 4.00
CA TRP A 76 -1.96 -4.86 2.54
C TRP A 76 -1.01 -3.83 1.96
N ALA A 77 0.00 -4.31 1.24
CA ALA A 77 0.83 -3.46 0.38
C ALA A 77 0.05 -3.11 -0.90
N ILE A 78 0.08 -1.85 -1.31
CA ILE A 78 -0.67 -1.36 -2.46
C ILE A 78 0.27 -0.51 -3.33
N GLN A 79 0.30 -0.83 -4.63
CA GLN A 79 1.01 -0.04 -5.64
C GLN A 79 -0.02 0.66 -6.54
N CYS A 80 0.18 1.97 -6.73
CA CYS A 80 -0.67 2.87 -7.49
C CYS A 80 -0.02 3.19 -8.83
N LYS A 81 -0.58 2.68 -9.94
CA LYS A 81 -0.14 3.05 -11.29
C LYS A 81 -1.20 3.87 -12.02
N CYS A 82 -0.89 5.13 -12.28
CA CYS A 82 -1.75 6.03 -13.04
C CYS A 82 -1.49 5.85 -14.55
N PHE A 83 -2.02 4.77 -15.12
CA PHE A 83 -1.92 4.51 -16.56
C PHE A 83 -2.79 5.49 -17.37
N GLN A 84 -2.37 5.78 -18.61
CA GLN A 84 -3.26 6.44 -19.57
C GLN A 84 -4.34 5.45 -20.02
N GLU A 85 -5.50 5.97 -20.39
CA GLU A 85 -6.65 5.16 -20.84
C GLU A 85 -6.31 4.25 -22.03
N SER A 86 -5.29 4.62 -22.82
CA SER A 86 -4.75 3.86 -23.95
C SER A 86 -3.57 2.94 -23.60
N SER A 87 -3.10 2.91 -22.35
CA SER A 87 -1.97 2.09 -21.93
C SER A 87 -2.45 0.69 -21.54
N GLY A 88 -1.92 -0.35 -22.18
CA GLY A 88 -2.04 -1.72 -21.70
C GLY A 88 -1.26 -1.91 -20.40
N ILE A 89 -1.78 -2.74 -19.49
CA ILE A 89 -1.01 -3.19 -18.32
C ILE A 89 -0.08 -4.31 -18.80
N ASP A 90 1.20 -3.99 -18.98
CA ASP A 90 2.19 -4.98 -19.40
C ASP A 90 2.67 -5.83 -18.21
N LYS A 91 2.85 -7.13 -18.45
CA LYS A 91 3.29 -8.13 -17.45
C LYS A 91 4.51 -7.68 -16.61
N PRO A 92 5.58 -7.09 -17.17
CA PRO A 92 6.73 -6.61 -16.39
C PRO A 92 6.37 -5.52 -15.39
N ALA A 93 5.32 -4.74 -15.65
CA ALA A 93 4.86 -3.70 -14.73
C ALA A 93 4.24 -4.29 -13.46
N VAL A 94 3.79 -5.54 -13.47
CA VAL A 94 3.17 -6.20 -12.30
C VAL A 94 4.17 -7.11 -11.58
N ASP A 95 5.11 -7.73 -12.33
CA ASP A 95 6.07 -8.70 -11.80
C ASP A 95 6.96 -8.13 -10.68
N SER A 96 7.42 -6.88 -10.81
CA SER A 96 8.25 -6.24 -9.78
C SER A 96 7.50 -6.03 -8.44
N PHE A 97 6.19 -5.81 -8.49
CA PHE A 97 5.38 -5.63 -7.28
C PHE A 97 5.08 -6.97 -6.59
N LEU A 98 4.79 -8.01 -7.38
CA LEU A 98 4.57 -9.37 -6.89
C LEU A 98 5.80 -9.90 -6.15
N ALA A 99 6.99 -9.63 -6.69
CA ALA A 99 8.26 -10.01 -6.05
C ALA A 99 8.47 -9.35 -4.68
N THR A 100 7.95 -8.14 -4.47
CA THR A 100 8.11 -7.41 -3.21
C THR A 100 7.00 -7.71 -2.20
N SER A 101 5.76 -7.88 -2.67
CA SER A 101 4.57 -8.10 -1.82
C SER A 101 4.41 -9.54 -1.33
N GLY A 102 5.02 -10.52 -2.00
CA GLY A 102 4.96 -11.94 -1.63
C GLY A 102 5.89 -12.38 -0.49
N ARG A 103 6.53 -11.45 0.23
CA ARG A 103 7.36 -11.82 1.39
C ARG A 103 6.46 -12.17 2.57
N GLU A 104 6.23 -13.45 2.80
CA GLU A 104 5.66 -13.93 4.06
C GLU A 104 6.64 -13.62 5.19
N GLU A 105 6.20 -12.84 6.18
CA GLU A 105 6.89 -12.72 7.46
C GLU A 105 6.96 -14.12 8.08
N SER A 106 8.13 -14.75 8.00
CA SER A 106 8.42 -15.95 8.76
C SER A 106 8.25 -15.60 10.23
N THR A 107 7.16 -16.07 10.82
CA THR A 107 6.82 -15.85 12.21
C THR A 107 7.97 -16.39 13.06
N VAL A 108 8.80 -15.49 13.60
CA VAL A 108 9.71 -15.86 14.70
C VAL A 108 8.81 -16.10 15.89
N THR A 109 8.58 -17.37 16.22
CA THR A 109 8.08 -17.78 17.53
C THR A 109 9.06 -17.28 18.57
N THR A 110 8.78 -16.12 19.16
CA THR A 110 9.31 -15.79 20.48
C THR A 110 8.59 -16.67 21.49
N GLU A 111 9.16 -17.83 21.76
CA GLU A 111 8.83 -18.59 22.97
C GLU A 111 9.20 -17.70 24.18
N SER A 112 8.18 -17.31 24.95
CA SER A 112 8.37 -16.66 26.24
C SER A 112 8.82 -17.73 27.24
N PRO A 113 9.95 -17.57 27.96
CA PRO A 113 10.35 -18.52 28.99
C PRO A 113 9.56 -18.22 30.27
N GLN A 114 8.39 -18.82 30.42
CA GLN A 114 7.78 -19.04 31.73
C GLN A 114 7.50 -20.53 31.90
N ASP A 115 7.86 -21.02 33.10
CA ASP A 115 7.52 -22.31 33.70
C ASP A 115 8.47 -23.50 33.43
N VAL A 116 9.70 -23.42 33.95
CA VAL A 116 10.35 -24.62 34.52
C VAL A 116 10.13 -24.60 36.02
N ASN A 117 9.08 -25.31 36.43
CA ASN A 117 8.77 -25.61 37.83
C ASN A 117 9.88 -26.49 38.41
N LEU A 118 10.41 -26.10 39.58
CA LEU A 118 11.15 -26.98 40.47
C LEU A 118 10.23 -28.14 40.90
N THR A 119 10.69 -29.38 40.77
CA THR A 119 10.36 -30.50 41.68
C THR A 119 11.18 -31.74 41.30
N GLY A 120 11.89 -32.31 42.29
CA GLY A 120 12.52 -33.64 42.21
C GLY A 120 14.00 -33.64 42.57
#